data_AF-A0A317Y792-F1
#
_entry.id   AF-A0A317Y792-F1
#
_cell.length_a   1.000
_cell.length_b   1.000
_cell.length_c   1.000
_cell.angle_alpha   90.00
_cell.angle_beta   90.00
_cell.angle_gamma   90.00
#
_symmetry.space_group_name_H-M   'P 1'
#
loop_
_entity.id
_entity.type
_entity.pdbx_description
1 polymer ?
#
loop_
_entity_poly.entity_id
_entity_poly.type
_entity_poly.pdbx_seq_one_letter_code
_entity_poly.pdbx_strand_id
1 'polypeptide(L)'
;MNIQWNHQIDFFTTFQQAKDLHDSPFFMEVFIIAAWQIWKQRNNFIFDRERPSFIGWKKEFRAEALLQANRFSEENSTLFSSLVNSYR
;
A
#
# COMPACT_ATOMS: atom_id res chain seq x y z
N MET A 1 -3.21 7.30 3.96
CA MET A 1 -3.80 6.67 2.76
C MET A 1 -5.30 6.85 2.84
N ASN A 2 -5.89 7.63 1.95
CA ASN A 2 -7.32 7.93 1.96
C ASN A 2 -7.96 7.41 0.66
N ILE A 3 -7.88 6.10 0.44
CA ILE A 3 -8.49 5.45 -0.72
C ILE A 3 -9.97 5.21 -0.40
N GLN A 4 -10.85 5.73 -1.24
CA GLN A 4 -12.29 5.58 -1.09
C GLN A 4 -12.74 4.27 -1.75
N TRP A 5 -13.40 3.41 -0.98
CA TRP A 5 -13.96 2.15 -1.47
C TRP A 5 -15.49 2.20 -1.44
N ASN A 6 -16.11 2.07 -2.60
CA ASN A 6 -17.56 1.87 -2.70
C ASN A 6 -17.91 0.40 -2.46
N HIS A 7 -18.48 0.09 -1.28
CA HIS A 7 -18.87 -1.26 -0.89
C HIS A 7 -20.24 -1.70 -1.44
N GLN A 8 -20.92 -0.86 -2.22
CA GLN A 8 -22.24 -1.15 -2.79
C GLN A 8 -22.19 -1.75 -4.20
N ILE A 9 -21.00 -1.81 -4.81
CA ILE A 9 -20.79 -2.31 -6.17
C ILE A 9 -19.79 -3.47 -6.18
N ASP A 10 -19.65 -4.15 -7.32
CA ASP A 10 -18.70 -5.26 -7.45
C ASP A 10 -17.25 -4.79 -7.31
N PHE A 11 -16.40 -5.70 -6.85
CA PHE A 11 -15.01 -5.41 -6.52
C PHE A 11 -14.23 -4.76 -7.68
N PHE A 12 -14.38 -5.22 -8.92
CA PHE A 12 -13.60 -4.70 -10.03
C PHE A 12 -14.01 -3.28 -10.37
N THR A 13 -15.32 -2.99 -10.34
CA THR A 13 -15.82 -1.62 -10.49
C THR A 13 -15.39 -0.73 -9.32
N THR A 14 -15.45 -1.21 -8.07
CA THR A 14 -14.93 -0.47 -6.92
C THR A 14 -13.45 -0.15 -7.07
N PHE A 15 -12.66 -1.13 -7.53
CA PHE A 15 -11.23 -0.99 -7.71
C PHE A 15 -10.88 0.05 -8.78
N GLN A 16 -11.59 0.01 -9.91
CA GLN A 16 -11.41 0.99 -10.98
C GLN A 16 -11.77 2.40 -10.50
N GLN A 17 -12.91 2.55 -9.80
CA GLN A 17 -13.30 3.83 -9.21
C GLN A 17 -12.27 4.34 -8.19
N ALA A 18 -11.76 3.47 -7.32
CA ALA A 18 -10.75 3.83 -6.34
C ALA A 18 -9.45 4.31 -7.01
N LYS A 19 -9.05 3.66 -8.10
CA LYS A 19 -7.89 4.06 -8.91
C LYS A 19 -8.10 5.44 -9.54
N ASP A 20 -9.25 5.65 -10.17
CA ASP A 20 -9.57 6.89 -10.87
C ASP A 20 -9.65 8.09 -9.90
N LEU A 21 -10.14 7.86 -8.67
CA LEU A 21 -10.25 8.89 -7.63
C LEU A 21 -8.95 9.15 -6.86
N HIS A 22 -7.99 8.21 -6.84
CA HIS A 22 -6.79 8.35 -6.01
C HIS A 22 -5.75 9.34 -6.58
N ASP A 23 -5.94 9.81 -7.82
CA ASP A 23 -5.12 10.82 -8.52
C ASP A 23 -3.60 10.70 -8.25
N SER A 24 -3.11 9.47 -8.32
CA SER A 24 -1.70 9.16 -8.09
C SER A 24 -1.22 8.16 -9.13
N PRO A 25 -0.07 8.42 -9.79
CA PRO A 25 0.52 7.48 -10.74
C PRO A 25 0.96 6.18 -10.06
N PHE A 26 1.09 6.17 -8.72
CA PHE A 26 1.58 5.03 -7.94
C PHE A 26 0.48 4.24 -7.22
N PHE A 27 -0.80 4.41 -7.63
CA PHE A 27 -1.92 3.71 -7.00
C PHE A 27 -1.70 2.19 -6.93
N MET A 28 -1.23 1.60 -8.03
CA MET A 28 -1.05 0.14 -8.11
C MET A 28 0.03 -0.33 -7.15
N GLU A 29 1.15 0.37 -7.06
CA GLU A 29 2.25 0.03 -6.16
C GLU A 29 1.85 0.17 -4.70
N VAL A 30 1.16 1.26 -4.36
CA VAL A 30 0.61 1.44 -3.01
C VAL A 30 -0.37 0.32 -2.67
N PHE A 31 -1.30 0.00 -3.58
CA PHE A 31 -2.29 -1.06 -3.37
C PHE A 31 -1.65 -2.44 -3.21
N ILE A 32 -0.75 -2.82 -4.12
CA ILE A 32 -0.10 -4.13 -4.12
C ILE A 32 0.74 -4.31 -2.85
N ILE A 33 1.55 -3.30 -2.49
CA ILE A 33 2.38 -3.36 -1.28
C ILE A 33 1.49 -3.41 -0.03
N ALA A 34 0.41 -2.63 0.03
CA ALA A 34 -0.54 -2.67 1.13
C ALA A 34 -1.15 -4.07 1.31
N ALA A 35 -1.66 -4.67 0.24
CA ALA A 35 -2.22 -6.01 0.23
C ALA A 35 -1.19 -7.07 0.63
N TRP A 36 0.04 -6.96 0.11
CA TRP A 36 1.16 -7.84 0.45
C TRP A 36 1.50 -7.79 1.95
N GLN A 37 1.56 -6.60 2.54
CA GLN A 37 1.82 -6.47 3.97
C GLN A 37 0.67 -6.98 4.84
N ILE A 38 -0.59 -6.89 4.40
CA ILE A 38 -1.73 -7.52 5.09
C ILE A 38 -1.55 -9.04 5.10
N TRP A 39 -1.18 -9.61 3.96
CA TRP A 39 -0.91 -11.04 3.85
C TRP A 39 0.25 -11.48 4.77
N LYS A 40 1.36 -10.73 4.81
CA LYS A 40 2.47 -10.97 5.75
C LYS A 40 2.02 -10.94 7.22
N GLN A 41 1.27 -9.91 7.63
CA GLN A 41 0.76 -9.80 9.01
C GLN A 41 -0.09 -11.01 9.41
N ARG A 42 -0.95 -11.48 8.50
CA ARG A 42 -1.76 -12.69 8.73
C ARG A 42 -0.90 -13.94 8.87
N ASN A 43 0.15 -14.08 8.06
CA ASN A 43 1.06 -15.22 8.15
C ASN A 43 1.86 -15.21 9.44
N ASN A 44 2.44 -14.08 9.84
CA ASN A 44 3.18 -13.97 11.10
C ASN A 44 2.28 -14.29 12.30
N PHE A 45 0.99 -13.95 12.25
CA PHE A 45 0.04 -14.35 13.29
C PHE A 45 -0.15 -15.87 13.36
N ILE A 46 -0.25 -16.55 12.21
CA ILE A 46 -0.46 -18.00 12.14
C ILE A 46 0.80 -18.77 12.53
N PHE A 47 1.97 -18.36 12.02
CA PHE A 47 3.21 -19.12 12.13
C PHE A 47 4.09 -18.68 13.31
N ASP A 48 4.14 -17.37 13.59
CA ASP A 48 5.05 -16.79 14.59
C ASP A 48 4.33 -16.33 15.85
N ARG A 49 2.99 -16.41 15.89
CA ARG A 49 2.12 -15.88 16.95
C ARG A 49 2.33 -14.38 17.21
N GLU A 50 2.84 -13.66 16.21
CA GLU A 50 2.99 -12.21 16.29
C GLU A 50 1.60 -11.58 16.29
N ARG A 51 1.37 -10.56 17.14
CA ARG A 51 0.08 -9.87 17.17
C ARG A 51 0.00 -8.86 16.02
N PRO A 52 -0.95 -9.01 15.08
CA PRO A 52 -1.12 -8.02 14.02
C PRO A 52 -1.42 -6.64 14.61
N SER A 53 -0.81 -5.61 14.04
CA SER A 53 -1.09 -4.24 14.42
C SER A 53 -1.00 -3.32 13.23
N PHE A 54 -1.84 -2.29 13.21
CA PHE A 54 -1.80 -1.28 12.14
C PHE A 54 -0.45 -0.55 12.11
N ILE A 55 0.16 -0.30 13.28
CA ILE A 55 1.48 0.33 13.40
C ILE A 55 2.56 -0.57 12.79
N GLY A 56 2.57 -1.86 13.12
CA GLY A 56 3.52 -2.83 12.57
C GLY A 56 3.36 -2.97 11.06
N TRP A 57 2.13 -3.19 10.58
CA TRP A 57 1.80 -3.23 9.16
C TRP A 57 2.31 -1.99 8.40
N LYS A 58 2.08 -0.79 8.95
CA LYS A 58 2.45 0.47 8.32
C LYS A 58 3.96 0.70 8.29
N LYS A 59 4.68 0.27 9.33
CA LYS A 59 6.14 0.27 9.36
C LYS A 59 6.69 -0.60 8.22
N GLU A 60 6.18 -1.82 8.10
CA GLU A 60 6.58 -2.78 7.08
C GLU A 60 6.19 -2.30 5.67
N PHE A 61 5.02 -1.68 5.52
CA PHE A 61 4.60 -1.04 4.27
C PHE A 61 5.60 0.01 3.81
N ARG A 62 5.98 0.93 4.71
CA ARG A 62 6.93 1.99 4.36
C ARG A 62 8.28 1.42 3.98
N ALA A 63 8.78 0.43 4.72
CA ALA A 63 10.04 -0.23 4.40
C ALA A 63 10.01 -0.86 3.01
N GLU A 64 8.97 -1.63 2.69
CA GLU A 64 8.81 -2.26 1.36
C GLU A 64 8.64 -1.23 0.24
N ALA A 65 7.88 -0.15 0.48
CA ALA A 65 7.69 0.90 -0.50
C ALA A 65 8.99 1.68 -0.78
N LEU A 66 9.81 1.96 0.23
CA LEU A 66 11.13 2.56 0.01
C LEU A 66 12.08 1.62 -0.74
N LEU A 67 11.97 0.30 -0.54
CA LEU A 67 12.72 -0.67 -1.36
C LEU A 67 12.25 -0.65 -2.82
N GLN A 68 10.93 -0.56 -3.05
CA GLN A 68 10.36 -0.47 -4.39
C GLN A 68 10.78 0.83 -5.11
N ALA A 69 10.96 1.95 -4.39
CA ALA A 69 11.42 3.22 -4.97
C ALA A 69 12.76 3.09 -5.71
N ASN A 70 13.67 2.23 -5.22
CA ASN A 70 14.98 2.00 -5.86
C ASN A 70 14.88 1.33 -7.25
N ARG A 71 13.70 0.83 -7.63
CA ARG A 71 13.47 0.20 -8.94
C ARG A 71 12.92 1.18 -9.98
N PHE A 72 12.66 2.42 -9.58
CA PHE A 72 12.17 3.47 -10.45
C PHE A 72 13.29 4.30 -11.07
N SER A 73 12.95 5.09 -12.08
CA SER A 73 13.80 6.22 -12.49
C SER A 73 14.00 7.19 -11.32
N GLU A 74 15.06 7.98 -11.36
CA GLU A 74 15.39 8.94 -10.28
C GLU A 74 14.23 9.89 -9.94
N GLU A 75 13.55 10.41 -10.96
CA GLU A 75 12.37 11.26 -10.81
C GLU A 75 11.22 10.52 -10.08
N ASN A 76 10.84 9.34 -10.58
CA ASN A 76 9.75 8.55 -9.99
C ASN A 76 10.09 8.01 -8.60
N SER A 77 11.36 7.69 -8.35
CA SER A 77 11.85 7.28 -7.04
C SER A 77 11.69 8.40 -6.01
N THR A 78 12.02 9.63 -6.40
CA THR A 78 11.85 10.82 -5.56
C THR A 78 10.37 11.10 -5.28
N LEU A 79 9.53 11.08 -6.32
CA LEU A 79 8.09 11.30 -6.18
C LEU A 79 7.43 10.23 -5.30
N PHE A 80 7.75 8.95 -5.52
CA PHE A 80 7.20 7.85 -4.75
C PHE A 80 7.67 7.87 -3.30
N SER A 81 8.95 8.14 -3.04
CA SER A 81 9.48 8.26 -1.69
C SER A 81 8.82 9.40 -0.92
N SER A 82 8.60 10.55 -1.58
CA SER A 82 7.86 11.67 -1.00
C SER A 82 6.43 11.29 -0.64
N LEU A 83 5.72 10.60 -1.55
CA LEU A 83 4.38 10.07 -1.32
C LEU A 83 4.33 9.12 -0.11
N VAL A 84 5.23 8.14 -0.04
CA VAL A 84 5.30 7.16 1.06
C VAL A 84 5.55 7.85 2.40
N ASN A 85 6.44 8.84 2.43
CA ASN A 85 6.74 9.63 3.62
C ASN A 85 5.56 10.53 4.04
N SER A 86 4.72 10.97 3.10
CA SER A 86 3.51 11.76 3.38
C SER A 86 2.43 10.97 4.14
N TYR A 87 2.45 9.63 4.06
CA TYR A 87 1.48 8.77 4.72
C TYR A 87 1.77 8.69 6.23
N ARG A 88 1.55 9.79 6.96
CA ARG A 88 1.74 9.96 8.42
C ARG A 88 1.33 8.74 9.18
#